data_AF-A0A9E3WH86-F1
#
_entry.id   AF-A0A9E3WH86-F1
#
_cell.length_a   1.000
_cell.length_b   1.000
_cell.length_c   1.000
_cell.angle_alpha   90.00
_cell.angle_beta   90.00
_cell.angle_gamma   90.00
#
_symmetry.space_group_name_H-M   'P 1'
#
loop_
_entity.id
_entity.type
_entity.pdbx_description
1 polymer ?
#
loop_
_entity_poly.entity_id
_entity_poly.type
_entity_poly.pdbx_seq_one_letter_code
_entity_poly.pdbx_strand_id
1 'polypeptide(L)' 'MRTTTKKATTTDQRIEGLEPGAMIEISRNDQGVQVYAERSGDGKRLRIFRIKADGEHVLGYDIVINEEW' A
#
# COMPACT_ATOMS: atom_id res chain seq x y z
N MET A 1 -9.89 3.31 -34.99
CA MET A 1 -9.14 2.68 -33.89
C MET A 1 -9.56 3.39 -32.60
N ARG A 2 -10.38 2.78 -31.74
CA ARG A 2 -10.83 3.40 -30.48
C ARG A 2 -9.85 3.02 -29.39
N THR A 3 -9.08 3.99 -28.90
CA THR A 3 -8.24 3.85 -27.71
C THR A 3 -9.17 3.75 -26.50
N THR A 4 -9.46 2.53 -26.06
CA THR A 4 -10.11 2.29 -24.77
C THR A 4 -9.09 2.63 -23.69
N THR A 5 -9.17 3.85 -23.15
CA THR A 5 -8.51 4.20 -21.90
C THR A 5 -9.04 3.25 -20.84
N LYS A 6 -8.28 2.20 -20.51
CA LYS A 6 -8.56 1.35 -19.34
C LYS A 6 -8.63 2.32 -18.16
N LYS A 7 -9.84 2.58 -17.66
CA LYS A 7 -10.01 3.22 -16.36
C LYS A 7 -9.22 2.36 -15.39
N ALA A 8 -8.21 2.94 -14.74
CA ALA A 8 -7.53 2.29 -13.63
C ALA A 8 -8.62 2.01 -12.58
N THR A 9 -9.09 0.77 -12.54
CA THR A 9 -9.92 0.28 -11.46
C THR A 9 -8.97 0.17 -10.28
N THR A 10 -8.94 1.18 -9.41
CA THR A 10 -8.53 0.95 -8.03
C THR A 10 -9.45 -0.14 -7.51
N THR A 11 -8.95 -1.36 -7.43
CA THR A 11 -9.67 -2.44 -6.75
C THR A 11 -9.62 -2.05 -5.28
N ASP A 12 -10.70 -1.50 -4.76
CA ASP A 12 -10.83 -1.26 -3.32
C ASP A 12 -10.65 -2.60 -2.62
N GLN A 13 -9.46 -2.83 -2.05
CA GLN A 13 -9.17 -4.04 -1.32
C GLN A 13 -9.55 -3.81 0.14
N ARG A 14 -10.58 -4.51 0.59
CA ARG A 14 -10.91 -4.58 2.01
C ARG A 14 -9.92 -5.53 2.69
N ILE A 15 -9.13 -4.99 3.60
CA ILE A 15 -8.26 -5.75 4.48
C ILE A 15 -8.99 -5.86 5.83
N GLU A 16 -9.41 -7.06 6.23
CA GLU A 16 -10.17 -7.25 7.47
C GLU A 16 -9.33 -6.97 8.73
N GLY A 17 -8.03 -7.13 8.62
CA GLY A 17 -7.06 -6.81 9.64
C GLY A 17 -5.65 -7.01 9.09
N LEU A 18 -4.70 -6.26 9.64
CA LEU A 18 -3.27 -6.46 9.39
C LEU A 18 -2.61 -6.62 10.75
N GLU A 19 -2.17 -7.85 11.03
CA GLU A 19 -1.51 -8.20 12.29
C GLU A 19 -0.25 -7.34 12.51
N PRO A 20 0.12 -7.01 13.75
CA PRO A 20 1.38 -6.32 14.04
C PRO A 20 2.59 -7.02 13.41
N GLY A 21 3.42 -6.28 12.69
CA GLY A 21 4.58 -6.79 11.95
C GLY A 21 4.25 -7.44 10.61
N ALA A 22 2.98 -7.56 10.24
CA ALA A 22 2.59 -8.09 8.93
C ALA A 22 2.71 -7.01 7.83
N MET A 23 2.98 -7.49 6.61
CA MET A 23 3.10 -6.68 5.41
C MET A 23 2.33 -7.34 4.26
N ILE A 24 1.61 -6.53 3.49
CA ILE A 24 0.84 -6.98 2.33
C ILE A 24 1.07 -6.07 1.12
N GLU A 25 1.04 -6.64 -0.08
CA GLU A 25 1.07 -5.89 -1.33
C GLU A 25 -0.36 -5.40 -1.65
N ILE A 26 -0.55 -4.07 -1.70
CA ILE A 26 -1.83 -3.44 -2.04
C ILE A 26 -2.02 -3.38 -3.56
N SER A 27 -0.96 -3.04 -4.30
CA SER A 27 -1.03 -2.88 -5.74
C SER A 27 0.32 -3.03 -6.41
N ARG A 28 0.29 -3.32 -7.71
CA ARG A 28 1.45 -3.35 -8.60
C ARG A 28 1.05 -2.80 -9.95
N ASN A 29 1.93 -2.02 -10.58
CA ASN A 29 1.74 -1.55 -11.95
C ASN A 29 2.67 -2.26 -12.95
N ASP A 30 2.40 -2.08 -14.24
CA ASP A 30 3.17 -2.67 -15.34
C ASP A 30 4.62 -2.14 -15.42
N GLN A 31 4.95 -1.08 -14.68
CA GLN A 31 6.30 -0.52 -14.57
C GLN A 31 7.10 -1.16 -13.43
N GLY A 32 6.57 -2.18 -12.75
CA GLY A 32 7.24 -2.86 -11.65
C GLY A 32 7.22 -2.08 -10.33
N VAL A 33 6.42 -1.01 -10.22
CA VAL A 33 6.21 -0.32 -8.96
C VAL A 33 5.20 -1.10 -8.13
N GLN A 34 5.60 -1.48 -6.92
CA GLN A 34 4.77 -2.18 -5.94
C GLN A 34 4.41 -1.24 -4.80
N VAL A 35 3.20 -1.32 -4.27
CA VAL A 35 2.74 -0.57 -3.10
C VAL A 35 2.43 -1.56 -1.99
N TYR A 36 2.96 -1.31 -0.80
CA TYR A 36 2.79 -2.14 0.38
C TYR A 36 2.13 -1.38 1.51
N ALA A 37 1.35 -2.10 2.32
CA ALA A 37 0.96 -1.71 3.66
C ALA A 37 1.69 -2.58 4.68
N GLU A 38 2.29 -1.94 5.68
CA GLU A 38 2.97 -2.60 6.81
C GLU A 38 2.37 -2.10 8.12
N ARG A 39 1.98 -3.03 9.00
CA ARG A 39 1.64 -2.71 10.38
C ARG A 39 2.90 -2.79 11.22
N SER A 40 3.20 -1.74 11.99
CA SER A 40 4.34 -1.76 12.91
C SER A 40 4.24 -2.94 13.89
N GLY A 41 5.39 -3.44 14.36
CA GLY A 41 5.43 -4.57 15.30
C GLY A 41 4.74 -4.29 16.63
N ASP A 42 4.64 -3.02 17.04
CA ASP A 42 3.86 -2.61 18.22
C ASP A 42 2.36 -2.42 17.94
N GLY A 43 1.94 -2.60 16.69
CA GLY A 43 0.57 -2.45 16.23
C GLY A 43 0.06 -1.01 16.20
N LYS A 44 0.87 0.02 16.48
CA LYS A 44 0.36 1.40 16.64
C LYS A 44 0.36 2.22 15.35
N ARG A 45 1.11 1.78 14.33
CA ARG A 45 1.27 2.51 13.07
C ARG A 45 1.01 1.63 11.87
N LEU A 46 0.47 2.23 10.83
CA LEU A 46 0.30 1.65 9.50
C LEU A 46 1.09 2.52 8.53
N ARG A 47 2.05 1.92 7.84
CA ARG A 47 2.83 2.59 6.81
C ARG A 47 2.39 2.12 5.45
N ILE A 48 2.21 3.07 4.54
CA ILE A 48 2.00 2.79 3.12
C ILE A 48 3.21 3.32 2.37
N PHE A 49 3.91 2.43 1.68
CA PHE A 49 5.11 2.78 0.93
C PHE A 49 5.11 2.08 -0.43
N ARG A 50 5.91 2.61 -1.35
CA ARG A 50 6.14 2.00 -2.66
C ARG A 50 7.57 1.54 -2.80
N ILE A 51 7.75 0.42 -3.49
CA ILE A 51 9.03 -0.10 -3.95
C ILE A 51 9.05 0.10 -5.47
N LYS A 52 10.00 0.88 -5.97
CA LYS A 52 10.21 1.08 -7.40
C LYS A 52 10.94 -0.11 -8.02
N ALA A 53 10.91 -0.21 -9.35
CA ALA A 53 11.56 -1.31 -10.08
C ALA A 53 13.10 -1.37 -9.88
N ASP A 54 13.73 -0.25 -9.49
CA ASP A 54 15.15 -0.16 -9.13
C ASP A 54 15.44 -0.54 -7.66
N GLY A 55 14.40 -0.91 -6.90
CA GLY A 55 14.50 -1.23 -5.48
C GLY A 55 14.47 -0.02 -4.55
N GLU A 56 14.20 1.20 -5.04
CA GLU A 56 14.04 2.37 -4.17
C GLU A 56 12.74 2.29 -3.35
N HIS A 57 12.85 2.49 -2.04
CA HIS A 57 11.71 2.57 -1.13
C HIS A 57 11.31 4.03 -0.91
N VAL A 58 10.05 4.35 -1.18
CA VAL A 58 9.49 5.68 -0.93
C VAL A 58 8.29 5.56 -0.01
N LEU A 59 8.39 6.14 1.19
CA LEU A 59 7.28 6.23 2.14
C LEU A 59 6.24 7.22 1.60
N GLY A 60 4.99 6.75 1.46
CA GLY A 60 3.86 7.59 1.08
C GLY A 60 3.15 8.14 2.31
N TYR A 61 2.79 7.27 3.25
CA TYR A 61 2.02 7.61 4.45
C TYR A 61 2.54 6.86 5.67
N ASP A 62 2.51 7.51 6.84
CA ASP A 62 2.69 6.91 8.17
C ASP A 62 1.51 7.33 9.04
N ILE A 63 0.60 6.39 9.32
CA ILE A 63 -0.69 6.63 9.99
C ILE A 63 -0.61 6.07 11.40
N VAL A 64 -0.95 6.90 12.40
CA VAL A 64 -1.10 6.47 13.79
C VAL A 64 -2.55 6.04 14.01
N ILE A 65 -2.75 4.87 14.61
CA ILE A 65 -4.07 4.20 14.64
C ILE A 65 -4.75 4.32 16.00
N ASN A 66 -3.98 4.72 17.03
CA ASN A 66 -4.43 4.88 18.40
C ASN A 66 -4.51 6.36 18.84
N GLU A 67 -4.86 7.29 17.94
CA GLU A 67 -5.28 8.61 18.42
C GLU A 67 -6.72 8.49 18.93
N GLU A 68 -6.89 8.48 20.25
CA GLU A 68 -8.18 8.75 20.89
C GLU A 68 -8.66 10.13 20.40
N TRP A 69 -9.80 10.16 19.70
CA TRP A 69 -10.46 11.39 19.22
C TRP A 69 -11.39 11.96 20.29
#